data_AF-A0A9W8K2B1-F1
#
_entry.id   AF-A0A9W8K2B1-F1
#
_cell.length_a   1.000
_cell.length_b   1.000
_cell.length_c   1.000
_cell.angle_alpha   90.00
_cell.angle_beta   90.00
_cell.angle_gamma   90.00
#
_symmetry.space_group_name_H-M   'P 1'
#
loop_
_entity.id
_entity.type
_entity.pdbx_description
1 polymer ?
#
loop_
_entity_poly.entity_id
_entity_poly.type
_entity_poly.pdbx_seq_one_letter_code
_entity_poly.pdbx_strand_id
1 'polypeptide(L)'
;MIPIRKNNFISHYSKAREKAFSKSTIISAWKKTGIVPFDRTAIPPEAYAPALNTTTKAAQPIPATVPAFMAPNEAPTSSEVDDTNTPSPNILHAASSNPSSDNSPSTASSRSTESTKSIEELTDDQYLARMTTEQMYEYVGLPPRCQPRAGREELRKENILLRNLLDKSCMQMQRDYALKKLMDRENECLRQRLFDKENKPSKKKKTNLQRHLTSEENLAELALDEWKSAMKILFASDGFKAHKKSLADKQKAAELEEKENEKKRKEVRERERERKKREEEEKKRERAHQKSIKDAEKAAVKQAKAVEREAARAARAVAAEEKRAAAAAKKEEREKKKAVKAKKGGKGKKQQLHNESDESDDEPHEVCHSETPLETHIPSTNDTQREEVVQPRPRPHPVPRRTAGVINMGAVELMQEMGPTRRLARRACPN
;
A
#
# COMPACT_ATOMS: atom_id res chain seq x y z
N MET A 1 64.52 36.88 -17.00
CA MET A 1 63.16 36.62 -16.47
C MET A 1 62.98 35.10 -16.43
N ILE A 2 62.75 34.48 -15.27
CA ILE A 2 62.63 33.01 -15.17
C ILE A 2 61.16 32.64 -15.44
N PRO A 3 60.83 31.80 -16.45
CA PRO A 3 59.46 31.40 -16.71
C PRO A 3 58.93 30.49 -15.59
N ILE A 4 57.79 30.87 -15.01
CA ILE A 4 57.11 30.09 -13.97
C ILE A 4 56.30 28.97 -14.63
N ARG A 5 56.56 27.72 -14.23
CA ARG A 5 55.90 26.47 -14.66
C ARG A 5 55.32 25.75 -13.44
N LYS A 6 54.38 24.81 -13.63
CA LYS A 6 53.73 24.07 -12.53
C LYS A 6 54.73 23.43 -11.56
N ASN A 7 55.82 22.89 -12.08
CA ASN A 7 56.90 22.21 -11.37
C ASN A 7 57.88 23.13 -10.63
N ASN A 8 57.90 24.45 -10.90
CA ASN A 8 58.75 25.41 -10.18
C ASN A 8 57.96 26.46 -9.37
N PHE A 9 56.64 26.53 -9.57
CA PHE A 9 55.76 27.51 -8.94
C PHE A 9 55.86 27.49 -7.41
N ILE A 10 55.79 26.30 -6.79
CA ILE A 10 55.83 26.17 -5.32
C ILE A 10 57.15 26.71 -4.76
N SER A 11 58.29 26.40 -5.40
CA SER A 11 59.60 26.87 -4.95
C SER A 11 59.71 28.40 -5.07
N HIS A 12 59.28 28.97 -6.20
CA HIS A 12 59.28 30.43 -6.39
C HIS A 12 58.32 31.13 -5.44
N TYR A 13 57.15 30.55 -5.19
CA TYR A 13 56.18 31.07 -4.24
C TYR A 13 56.72 31.04 -2.81
N SER A 14 57.36 29.94 -2.38
CA SER A 14 57.98 29.85 -1.04
C SER A 14 59.05 30.93 -0.85
N LYS A 15 59.96 31.09 -1.81
CA LYS A 15 61.01 32.13 -1.75
C LYS A 15 60.43 33.55 -1.75
N ALA A 16 59.40 33.79 -2.57
CA ALA A 16 58.70 35.08 -2.58
C ALA A 16 57.99 35.34 -1.25
N ARG A 17 57.36 34.32 -0.66
CA ARG A 17 56.69 34.38 0.64
C ARG A 17 57.69 34.67 1.76
N GLU A 18 58.81 33.96 1.85
CA GLU A 18 59.86 34.20 2.84
C GLU A 18 60.39 35.64 2.75
N LYS A 19 60.59 36.15 1.53
CA LYS A 19 61.04 37.52 1.30
C LYS A 19 59.98 38.57 1.67
N ALA A 20 58.71 38.29 1.37
CA ALA A 20 57.59 39.18 1.68
C ALA A 20 57.27 39.23 3.18
N PHE A 21 57.32 38.08 3.86
CA PHE A 21 57.04 37.92 5.29
C PHE A 21 58.30 38.00 6.15
N SER A 22 59.26 38.85 5.75
CA SER A 22 60.41 39.13 6.58
C SER A 22 59.98 39.93 7.82
N LYS A 23 60.67 39.75 8.95
CA LYS A 23 60.38 40.46 10.20
C LYS A 23 60.38 41.98 10.00
N SER A 24 61.28 42.53 9.18
CA SER A 24 61.35 43.96 8.88
C SER A 24 60.17 44.43 8.03
N THR A 25 59.74 43.67 7.02
CA THR A 25 58.56 43.99 6.21
C THR A 25 57.30 44.00 7.06
N ILE A 26 57.15 43.00 7.94
CA ILE A 26 56.02 42.87 8.87
C ILE A 26 55.98 44.07 9.84
N ILE A 27 57.11 44.40 10.48
CA ILE A 27 57.21 45.56 11.37
C ILE A 27 56.94 46.88 10.63
N SER A 28 57.42 47.01 9.40
CA SER A 28 57.20 48.22 8.58
C SER A 28 55.73 48.34 8.17
N ALA A 29 55.08 47.23 7.83
CA ALA A 29 53.65 47.19 7.57
C ALA A 29 52.88 47.62 8.82
N TRP A 30 53.21 47.11 10.00
CA TRP A 30 52.59 47.51 11.27
C TRP A 30 52.77 49.00 11.59
N LYS A 31 53.99 49.53 11.43
CA LYS A 31 54.24 50.97 11.60
C LYS A 31 53.43 51.82 10.64
N LYS A 32 53.21 51.35 9.42
CA LYS A 32 52.49 52.09 8.38
C LYS A 32 50.97 51.98 8.53
N THR A 33 50.45 50.84 8.94
CA THR A 33 49.01 50.62 9.12
C THR A 33 48.52 50.99 10.52
N GLY A 34 49.41 51.14 11.50
CA GLY A 34 49.07 51.32 12.91
C GLY A 34 48.51 50.05 13.57
N ILE A 35 48.44 48.94 12.84
CA ILE A 35 47.94 47.66 13.34
C ILE A 35 49.13 46.89 13.92
N VAL A 36 49.46 47.17 15.18
CA VAL A 36 50.40 46.37 15.98
C VAL A 36 49.82 44.96 16.12
N PRO A 37 50.61 43.86 16.08
CA PRO A 37 50.10 42.52 16.31
C PRO A 37 49.38 42.53 17.66
N PHE A 38 48.07 42.31 17.59
CA PHE A 38 47.12 42.38 18.68
C PHE A 38 47.76 41.91 19.98
N ASP A 39 47.96 42.86 20.89
CA ASP A 39 47.93 42.48 22.29
C ASP A 39 46.59 41.78 22.50
N ARG A 40 46.61 40.48 22.77
CA ARG A 40 45.39 39.66 22.82
C ARG A 40 44.46 40.17 23.93
N THR A 41 45.00 40.91 24.89
CA THR A 41 44.24 41.57 25.96
C THR A 41 43.70 42.95 25.58
N ALA A 42 44.12 43.54 24.45
CA ALA A 42 43.65 44.87 24.04
C ALA A 42 42.26 44.87 23.40
N ILE A 43 41.77 43.74 22.88
CA ILE A 43 40.37 43.60 22.51
C ILE A 43 39.62 43.01 23.70
N PRO A 44 38.74 43.77 24.38
CA PRO A 44 37.89 43.20 25.40
C PRO A 44 36.96 42.13 24.79
N PRO A 45 36.65 41.04 25.50
CA PRO A 45 35.79 39.97 24.99
C PRO A 45 34.46 40.47 24.39
N GLU A 46 33.93 41.57 24.92
CA GLU A 46 32.71 42.24 24.44
C GLU A 46 32.82 42.79 23.01
N ALA A 47 34.02 43.23 22.58
CA ALA A 47 34.23 43.72 21.22
C ALA A 47 34.23 42.59 20.17
N TYR A 48 34.26 41.32 20.61
CA TYR A 48 33.98 40.17 19.74
C TYR A 48 32.47 39.89 19.59
N ALA A 49 31.59 40.51 20.37
CA ALA A 49 30.14 40.26 20.30
C ALA A 49 29.53 40.48 18.91
N PRO A 50 29.90 41.53 18.14
CA PRO A 50 29.40 41.70 16.78
C PRO A 50 29.90 40.60 15.84
N ALA A 51 31.17 40.19 16.00
CA ALA A 51 31.76 39.12 15.21
C ALA A 51 31.15 37.75 15.55
N LEU A 52 30.78 37.51 16.81
CA LEU A 52 30.02 36.33 17.25
C LEU A 52 28.62 36.27 16.63
N ASN A 53 27.96 37.43 16.46
CA ASN A 53 26.65 37.51 15.82
C ASN A 53 26.71 37.27 14.30
N THR A 54 27.84 37.59 13.65
CA THR A 54 28.02 37.42 12.20
C THR A 54 28.85 36.20 11.80
N THR A 55 29.58 35.60 12.73
CA THR A 55 30.23 34.31 12.51
C THR A 55 29.12 33.26 12.53
N THR A 56 28.49 33.09 11.38
CA THR A 56 27.86 31.83 11.05
C THR A 56 28.96 30.80 11.25
N LYS A 57 28.96 30.10 12.39
CA LYS A 57 29.75 28.88 12.59
C LYS A 57 29.62 28.16 11.27
N ALA A 58 30.73 27.97 10.56
CA ALA A 58 30.71 27.24 9.29
C ALA A 58 29.85 26.02 9.58
N ALA A 59 28.69 25.94 8.93
CA ALA A 59 27.70 24.93 9.24
C ALA A 59 28.44 23.62 9.02
N GLN A 60 28.94 23.04 10.11
CA GLN A 60 29.68 21.81 10.01
C GLN A 60 28.68 20.87 9.36
N PRO A 61 29.11 20.09 8.35
CA PRO A 61 28.24 19.06 7.80
C PRO A 61 27.66 18.33 9.02
N ILE A 62 26.33 18.22 9.05
CA ILE A 62 25.50 17.79 10.19
C ILE A 62 26.31 16.96 11.19
N PRO A 63 26.27 17.26 12.50
CA PRO A 63 26.94 16.44 13.50
C PRO A 63 26.63 14.98 13.16
N ALA A 64 27.66 14.20 12.83
CA ALA A 64 27.48 12.86 12.33
C ALA A 64 26.64 12.10 13.36
N THR A 65 25.32 12.03 13.12
CA THR A 65 24.40 11.37 14.03
C THR A 65 24.71 9.91 13.87
N VAL A 66 25.46 9.41 14.84
CA VAL A 66 25.82 8.01 14.92
C VAL A 66 24.50 7.24 14.85
N PRO A 67 24.39 6.18 14.01
CA PRO A 67 23.16 5.44 13.89
C PRO A 67 22.64 5.03 15.26
N ALA A 68 21.32 5.04 15.48
CA ALA A 68 20.73 4.84 16.82
C ALA A 68 21.09 3.51 17.50
N PHE A 69 21.60 2.54 16.75
CA PHE A 69 22.08 1.26 17.27
C PHE A 69 23.56 1.28 17.68
N MET A 70 24.26 2.40 17.52
CA MET A 70 25.63 2.64 17.96
C MET A 70 25.59 3.79 18.96
N ALA A 71 25.61 3.47 20.25
CA ALA A 71 25.83 4.49 21.26
C ALA A 71 27.34 4.68 21.44
N PRO A 72 27.84 5.92 21.57
CA PRO A 72 29.19 6.13 22.06
C PRO A 72 29.33 5.38 23.40
N ASN A 73 30.40 4.59 23.55
CA ASN A 73 30.73 4.09 24.88
C ASN A 73 30.93 5.33 25.75
N GLU A 74 30.07 5.52 26.75
CA GLU A 74 30.39 6.44 27.83
C GLU A 74 31.63 5.85 28.48
N ALA A 75 32.81 6.34 28.05
CA ALA A 75 34.08 5.98 28.66
C ALA A 75 33.84 6.07 30.16
N PRO A 76 34.28 5.06 30.96
CA PRO A 76 34.07 5.07 32.40
C PRO A 76 34.60 6.42 32.87
N THR A 77 33.67 7.33 33.12
CA THR A 77 33.98 8.61 33.70
C THR A 77 34.58 8.17 35.01
N SER A 78 35.88 8.44 35.18
CA SER A 78 36.63 8.21 36.40
C SER A 78 36.00 9.09 37.47
N SER A 79 34.77 8.75 37.84
CA SER A 79 34.00 9.30 38.92
C SER A 79 34.45 8.47 40.11
N GLU A 80 35.18 9.18 40.97
CA GLU A 80 35.41 8.84 42.36
C GLU A 80 36.43 7.71 42.57
N VAL A 81 37.70 8.10 42.43
CA VAL A 81 38.68 7.79 43.48
C VAL A 81 38.10 8.38 44.78
N ASP A 82 37.24 7.63 45.45
CA ASP A 82 36.88 7.92 46.83
C ASP A 82 38.06 7.43 47.67
N ASP A 83 38.96 8.37 47.98
CA ASP A 83 40.11 8.21 48.87
C ASP A 83 39.64 7.89 50.30
N THR A 84 39.09 6.70 50.53
CA THR A 84 38.93 6.13 51.88
C THR A 84 39.92 4.99 52.09
N ASN A 85 41.15 5.45 52.33
CA ASN A 85 42.27 4.78 52.95
C ASN A 85 41.82 3.88 54.12
N THR A 86 41.56 2.60 53.84
CA THR A 86 41.28 1.58 54.85
C THR A 86 42.43 0.57 54.85
N PRO A 87 43.37 0.64 55.81
CA PRO A 87 44.45 -0.33 55.89
C PRO A 87 43.91 -1.63 56.50
N SER A 88 43.99 -2.73 55.77
CA SER A 88 43.90 -4.06 56.39
C SER A 88 44.83 -5.07 55.72
N PRO A 89 45.33 -6.05 56.50
CA PRO A 89 46.72 -6.47 56.40
C PRO A 89 46.91 -7.76 55.61
N ASN A 90 48.10 -7.87 55.03
CA ASN A 90 48.90 -9.08 54.82
C ASN A 90 48.17 -10.43 54.90
N ILE A 91 48.02 -11.09 53.75
CA ILE A 91 48.05 -12.55 53.67
C ILE A 91 49.07 -12.97 52.61
N LEU A 92 50.21 -13.44 53.10
CA LEU A 92 51.23 -14.20 52.39
C LEU A 92 50.69 -15.57 52.00
N HIS A 93 50.64 -15.90 50.71
CA HIS A 93 50.74 -17.29 50.21
C HIS A 93 51.43 -17.24 48.84
N ALA A 94 52.73 -17.52 48.78
CA ALA A 94 53.35 -18.85 48.70
C ALA A 94 53.44 -19.33 47.25
N ALA A 95 54.70 -19.46 46.81
CA ALA A 95 55.13 -19.92 45.51
C ALA A 95 54.60 -21.32 45.17
N SER A 96 54.26 -21.53 43.89
CA SER A 96 54.30 -22.86 43.29
C SER A 96 54.78 -22.76 41.85
N SER A 97 56.06 -23.07 41.72
CA SER A 97 56.78 -23.38 40.49
C SER A 97 56.29 -24.71 39.91
N ASN A 98 56.08 -24.77 38.59
CA ASN A 98 56.27 -25.99 37.81
C ASN A 98 56.70 -25.61 36.37
N PRO A 99 57.84 -26.16 35.87
CA PRO A 99 58.24 -26.04 34.48
C PRO A 99 58.06 -27.38 33.73
N SER A 100 57.43 -27.33 32.56
CA SER A 100 57.54 -28.38 31.53
C SER A 100 57.02 -27.78 30.23
N SER A 101 57.91 -27.41 29.30
CA SER A 101 58.35 -28.28 28.20
C SER A 101 57.21 -28.61 27.25
N ASP A 102 57.07 -27.84 26.17
CA ASP A 102 57.01 -28.47 24.85
C ASP A 102 57.36 -27.53 23.71
N ASN A 103 58.23 -28.06 22.85
CA ASN A 103 58.84 -27.44 21.69
C ASN A 103 57.84 -27.31 20.53
N SER A 104 57.82 -26.17 19.85
CA SER A 104 57.38 -26.09 18.45
C SER A 104 58.10 -24.96 17.70
N PRO A 105 58.49 -25.19 16.44
CA PRO A 105 59.51 -24.40 15.77
C PRO A 105 58.98 -23.05 15.25
N SER A 106 59.70 -22.00 15.65
CA SER A 106 59.52 -20.62 15.22
C SER A 106 59.61 -20.44 13.70
N THR A 107 58.53 -19.94 13.11
CA THR A 107 58.59 -19.15 11.87
C THR A 107 58.92 -17.72 12.27
N ALA A 108 60.09 -17.23 11.85
CA ALA A 108 60.60 -15.89 12.16
C ALA A 108 59.67 -14.80 11.57
N SER A 109 58.78 -14.28 12.40
CA SER A 109 58.11 -13.00 12.15
C SER A 109 58.77 -11.97 13.05
N SER A 110 59.48 -11.03 12.41
CA SER A 110 60.24 -9.95 13.02
C SER A 110 59.32 -9.08 13.90
N ARG A 111 59.26 -9.43 15.18
CA ARG A 111 58.55 -8.69 16.22
C ARG A 111 59.34 -7.43 16.52
N SER A 112 58.94 -6.33 15.90
CA SER A 112 59.36 -4.99 16.31
C SER A 112 58.99 -4.80 17.78
N THR A 113 60.01 -4.68 18.63
CA THR A 113 59.88 -4.26 20.01
C THR A 113 59.48 -2.79 20.02
N GLU A 114 58.19 -2.52 19.80
CA GLU A 114 57.63 -1.20 20.02
C GLU A 114 57.67 -0.92 21.53
N SER A 115 58.57 -0.02 21.86
CA SER A 115 58.70 0.69 23.12
C SER A 115 57.33 0.95 23.74
N THR A 116 57.13 0.40 24.94
CA THR A 116 56.05 0.74 25.87
C THR A 116 56.22 2.19 26.33
N LYS A 117 55.96 3.14 25.44
CA LYS A 117 55.71 4.53 25.83
C LYS A 117 54.40 4.54 26.60
N SER A 118 54.41 5.20 27.75
CA SER A 118 53.22 5.37 28.59
C SER A 118 52.07 5.93 27.75
N ILE A 119 50.87 5.36 27.95
CA ILE A 119 49.62 5.75 27.28
C ILE A 119 49.33 7.26 27.41
N GLU A 120 49.90 7.91 28.43
CA GLU A 120 49.75 9.34 28.72
C GLU A 120 50.40 10.30 27.71
N GLU A 121 51.28 9.84 26.80
CA GLU A 121 51.89 10.71 25.78
C GLU A 121 51.29 10.58 24.36
N LEU A 122 50.26 9.74 24.16
CA LEU A 122 49.61 9.67 22.85
C LEU A 122 48.71 10.89 22.64
N THR A 123 48.91 11.60 21.52
CA THR A 123 47.96 12.64 21.10
C THR A 123 46.60 12.04 20.81
N ASP A 124 45.51 12.76 21.09
CA ASP A 124 44.12 12.29 20.91
C ASP A 124 43.87 11.62 19.54
N ASP A 125 44.47 12.16 18.47
CA ASP A 125 44.38 11.59 17.11
C ASP A 125 45.03 10.20 16.98
N GLN A 126 46.15 9.96 17.66
CA GLN A 126 46.83 8.66 17.67
C GLN A 126 46.08 7.65 18.54
N TYR A 127 45.45 8.13 19.61
CA TYR A 127 44.60 7.33 20.48
C TYR A 127 43.34 6.87 19.73
N LEU A 128 42.65 7.80 19.05
CA LEU A 128 41.50 7.51 18.18
C LEU A 128 41.85 6.57 17.02
N ALA A 129 43.04 6.70 16.42
CA ALA A 129 43.49 5.81 15.36
C ALA A 129 43.82 4.38 15.82
N ARG A 130 44.14 4.19 17.11
CA ARG A 130 44.41 2.87 17.70
C ARG A 130 43.16 2.21 18.28
N MET A 131 42.13 2.97 18.61
CA MET A 131 40.86 2.43 19.08
C MET A 131 40.14 1.70 17.96
N THR A 132 39.74 0.46 18.22
CA THR A 132 38.83 -0.25 17.31
C THR A 132 37.43 0.35 17.43
N THR A 133 36.62 0.24 16.38
CA THR A 133 35.23 0.71 16.40
C THR A 133 34.40 0.09 17.53
N GLU A 134 34.71 -1.16 17.90
CA GLU A 134 34.10 -1.87 19.05
C GLU A 134 34.45 -1.24 20.40
N GLN A 135 35.61 -0.59 20.53
CA GLN A 135 36.00 0.13 21.74
C GLN A 135 35.37 1.52 21.81
N MET A 136 35.05 2.13 20.66
CA MET A 136 34.44 3.46 20.62
C MET A 136 32.91 3.45 20.77
N TYR A 137 32.25 2.38 20.32
CA TYR A 137 30.80 2.34 20.25
C TYR A 137 30.25 1.02 20.80
N GLU A 138 29.22 1.13 21.65
CA GLU A 138 28.39 0.00 22.03
C GLU A 138 27.26 -0.18 21.01
N TYR A 139 27.05 -1.42 20.59
CA TYR A 139 25.91 -1.76 19.76
C TYR A 139 24.64 -1.89 20.61
N VAL A 140 23.88 -0.80 20.73
CA VAL A 140 22.62 -0.77 21.48
C VAL A 140 21.49 -1.40 20.67
N GLY A 141 20.70 -2.26 21.31
CA GLY A 141 19.51 -2.88 20.71
C GLY A 141 19.79 -4.12 19.86
N LEU A 142 21.01 -4.69 19.91
CA LEU A 142 21.23 -6.05 19.44
C LEU A 142 20.44 -7.03 20.33
N PRO A 143 19.74 -8.02 19.76
CA PRO A 143 19.13 -9.06 20.56
C PRO A 143 20.21 -9.80 21.37
N PRO A 144 19.92 -10.22 22.62
CA PRO A 144 20.86 -11.01 23.41
C PRO A 144 21.27 -12.26 22.64
N ARG A 145 22.57 -12.59 22.67
CA ARG A 145 23.07 -13.82 22.02
C ARG A 145 22.30 -15.00 22.58
N CYS A 146 21.70 -15.81 21.69
CA CYS A 146 21.07 -17.06 22.11
C CYS A 146 22.07 -17.93 22.89
N GLN A 147 21.60 -18.59 23.94
CA GLN A 147 22.41 -19.54 24.68
C GLN A 147 22.81 -20.71 23.76
N PRO A 148 23.96 -21.38 23.99
CA PRO A 148 24.40 -22.51 23.15
C PRO A 148 23.40 -23.68 23.08
N ARG A 149 22.45 -23.75 24.02
CA ARG A 149 21.38 -24.77 24.08
C ARG A 149 20.00 -24.25 23.63
N ALA A 150 19.95 -23.07 23.02
CA ALA A 150 18.71 -22.45 22.56
C ALA A 150 17.97 -23.35 21.56
N GLY A 151 16.64 -23.38 21.67
CA GLY A 151 15.79 -24.15 20.77
C GLY A 151 15.78 -23.56 19.35
N ARG A 152 15.40 -24.37 18.35
CA ARG A 152 15.28 -23.92 16.95
C ARG A 152 14.32 -22.73 16.78
N GLU A 153 13.30 -22.63 17.64
CA GLU A 153 12.35 -21.51 17.62
C GLU A 153 12.96 -20.20 18.14
N GLU A 154 13.80 -20.25 19.18
CA GLU A 154 14.49 -19.08 19.71
C GLU A 154 15.48 -18.52 18.68
N LEU A 155 16.24 -19.38 18.02
CA LEU A 155 17.11 -19.00 16.90
C LEU A 155 16.34 -18.34 15.75
N ARG A 156 15.12 -18.82 15.44
CA ARG A 156 14.26 -18.17 14.42
C ARG A 156 13.81 -16.78 14.87
N LYS A 157 13.44 -16.62 16.15
CA LYS A 157 13.06 -15.32 16.71
C LYS A 157 14.24 -14.33 16.69
N GLU A 158 15.43 -14.75 17.10
CA GLU A 158 16.66 -13.95 17.02
C GLU A 158 16.95 -13.55 15.56
N ASN A 159 16.85 -14.48 14.61
CA ASN A 159 17.07 -14.17 13.19
C ASN A 159 16.06 -13.14 12.65
N ILE A 160 14.79 -13.23 13.04
CA ILE A 160 13.77 -12.24 12.68
C ILE A 160 14.12 -10.86 13.28
N LEU A 161 14.53 -10.81 14.55
CA LEU A 161 14.93 -9.56 15.21
C LEU A 161 16.15 -8.92 14.53
N LEU A 162 17.16 -9.72 14.18
CA LEU A 162 18.35 -9.24 13.46
C LEU A 162 18.01 -8.71 12.07
N ARG A 163 17.11 -9.37 11.33
CA ARG A 163 16.63 -8.87 10.02
C ARG A 163 15.90 -7.55 10.17
N ASN A 164 15.00 -7.45 11.15
CA ASN A 164 14.28 -6.21 11.42
C ASN A 164 15.23 -5.05 11.80
N LEU A 165 16.29 -5.34 12.57
CA LEU A 165 17.31 -4.35 12.90
C LEU A 165 18.09 -3.92 11.66
N LEU A 166 18.49 -4.87 10.82
CA LEU A 166 19.19 -4.59 9.56
C LEU A 166 18.35 -3.72 8.63
N ASP A 167 17.06 -4.00 8.50
CA ASP A 167 16.13 -3.21 7.67
C ASP A 167 16.01 -1.77 8.18
N LYS A 168 15.90 -1.58 9.50
CA LYS A 168 15.89 -0.24 10.13
C LYS A 168 17.18 0.52 9.85
N SER A 169 18.33 -0.12 10.01
CA SER A 169 19.64 0.48 9.76
C SER A 169 19.83 0.85 8.28
N CYS A 170 19.36 0.00 7.36
CA CYS A 170 19.38 0.27 5.93
C CYS A 170 18.53 1.51 5.60
N MET A 171 17.31 1.60 6.14
CA MET A 171 16.43 2.75 5.96
C MET A 171 17.03 4.05 6.52
N GLN A 172 17.68 3.98 7.69
CA GLN A 172 18.35 5.13 8.29
C GLN A 172 19.52 5.60 7.41
N MET A 173 20.38 4.69 6.94
CA MET A 173 21.50 5.03 6.06
C MET A 173 21.03 5.65 4.74
N GLN A 174 19.93 5.17 4.17
CA GLN A 174 19.32 5.76 2.97
C GLN A 174 18.81 7.18 3.24
N ARG A 175 18.17 7.40 4.40
CA ARG A 175 17.71 8.73 4.82
C ARG A 175 18.89 9.70 4.98
N ASP A 176 19.96 9.28 5.64
CA ASP A 176 21.15 10.10 5.87
C ASP A 176 21.86 10.43 4.56
N TYR A 177 21.94 9.47 3.64
CA TYR A 177 22.46 9.70 2.29
C TYR A 177 21.61 10.72 1.51
N ALA A 178 20.28 10.59 1.55
CA ALA A 178 19.38 11.53 0.90
C ALA A 178 19.51 12.94 1.48
N LEU A 179 19.62 13.07 2.81
CA LEU A 179 19.83 14.33 3.51
C LEU A 179 21.17 14.97 3.10
N LYS A 180 22.25 14.19 3.10
CA LYS A 180 23.57 14.64 2.63
C LYS A 180 23.50 15.15 1.18
N LYS A 181 22.82 14.43 0.28
CA LYS A 181 22.66 14.86 -1.12
C LYS A 181 21.85 16.15 -1.27
N LEU A 182 20.83 16.34 -0.43
CA LEU A 182 20.04 17.58 -0.42
C LEU A 182 20.91 18.77 0.01
N MET A 183 21.73 18.59 1.04
CA MET A 183 22.66 19.63 1.49
C MET A 183 23.77 19.91 0.48
N ASP A 184 24.38 18.89 -0.13
CA ASP A 184 25.39 19.09 -1.18
C ASP A 184 24.80 19.94 -2.33
N ARG A 185 23.55 19.68 -2.71
CA ARG A 185 22.83 20.45 -3.73
C ARG A 185 22.56 21.88 -3.27
N GLU A 186 22.14 22.08 -2.02
CA GLU A 186 21.92 23.42 -1.47
C GLU A 186 23.23 24.23 -1.42
N ASN A 187 24.31 23.62 -0.93
CA ASN A 187 25.64 24.20 -0.93
C ASN A 187 26.11 24.58 -2.34
N GLU A 188 25.86 23.72 -3.33
CA GLU A 188 26.14 24.02 -4.73
C GLU A 188 25.30 25.20 -5.24
N CYS A 189 24.01 25.25 -4.92
CA CYS A 189 23.15 26.40 -5.24
C CYS A 189 23.64 27.70 -4.57
N LEU A 190 24.10 27.64 -3.32
CA LEU A 190 24.67 28.79 -2.62
C LEU A 190 25.98 29.25 -3.27
N ARG A 191 26.85 28.32 -3.67
CA ARG A 191 28.08 28.62 -4.42
C ARG A 191 27.74 29.27 -5.75
N GLN A 192 26.80 28.71 -6.51
CA GLN A 192 26.31 29.31 -7.75
C GLN A 192 25.81 30.73 -7.49
N ARG A 193 24.95 30.97 -6.50
CA ARG A 193 24.51 32.34 -6.15
C ARG A 193 25.65 33.29 -5.78
N LEU A 194 26.68 32.80 -5.07
CA LEU A 194 27.80 33.62 -4.60
C LEU A 194 28.78 33.96 -5.75
N PHE A 195 28.94 33.05 -6.72
CA PHE A 195 29.91 33.15 -7.81
C PHE A 195 29.29 33.50 -9.16
N ASP A 196 27.97 33.40 -9.33
CA ASP A 196 27.19 33.92 -10.46
C ASP A 196 27.13 35.45 -10.36
N LYS A 197 28.30 36.09 -10.39
CA LYS A 197 28.47 37.55 -10.40
C LYS A 197 28.07 38.18 -11.74
N GLU A 198 27.67 37.39 -12.74
CA GLU A 198 27.60 37.88 -14.12
C GLU A 198 26.20 38.20 -14.68
N ASN A 199 25.07 37.79 -14.10
CA ASN A 199 23.81 37.94 -14.85
C ASN A 199 22.65 38.61 -14.09
N LYS A 200 22.69 39.94 -14.22
CA LYS A 200 21.62 40.94 -14.08
C LYS A 200 21.16 41.22 -12.65
N PRO A 201 21.08 42.51 -12.25
CA PRO A 201 20.40 42.86 -11.00
C PRO A 201 18.99 42.27 -11.06
N SER A 202 18.64 41.48 -10.04
CA SER A 202 17.29 40.92 -9.91
C SER A 202 16.31 42.08 -10.06
N LYS A 203 15.26 41.89 -10.87
CA LYS A 203 14.21 42.89 -11.05
C LYS A 203 13.79 43.34 -9.65
N LYS A 204 14.03 44.61 -9.32
CA LYS A 204 13.62 45.21 -8.04
C LYS A 204 12.15 44.87 -7.87
N LYS A 205 11.82 43.96 -6.95
CA LYS A 205 10.42 43.71 -6.58
C LYS A 205 9.90 45.05 -6.09
N LYS A 206 8.70 45.46 -6.51
CA LYS A 206 8.10 46.71 -6.05
C LYS A 206 7.74 46.52 -4.57
N THR A 207 8.65 46.88 -3.68
CA THR A 207 8.56 46.76 -2.23
C THR A 207 7.65 47.82 -1.59
N ASN A 208 6.62 48.29 -2.31
CA ASN A 208 5.74 49.33 -1.80
C ASN A 208 4.93 48.89 -0.56
N LEU A 209 4.76 47.58 -0.32
CA LEU A 209 4.14 47.06 0.91
C LEU A 209 5.15 46.72 2.02
N GLN A 210 6.45 46.67 1.71
CA GLN A 210 7.45 46.08 2.61
C GLN A 210 7.79 46.97 3.82
N ARG A 211 7.35 48.25 3.80
CA ARG A 211 7.52 49.17 4.94
C ARG A 211 6.59 48.87 6.13
N HIS A 212 5.59 48.00 5.95
CA HIS A 212 4.60 47.70 6.98
C HIS A 212 4.65 46.25 7.47
N LEU A 213 5.53 45.42 6.92
CA LEU A 213 5.68 44.04 7.38
C LEU A 213 6.63 43.98 8.57
N THR A 214 6.23 43.21 9.57
CA THR A 214 7.11 42.82 10.67
C THR A 214 8.28 41.98 10.13
N SER A 215 9.37 41.87 10.89
CA SER A 215 10.56 41.11 10.47
C SER A 215 10.24 39.64 10.14
N GLU A 216 9.30 39.04 10.86
CA GLU A 216 8.84 37.66 10.63
C GLU A 216 8.03 37.53 9.34
N GLU A 217 7.09 38.45 9.09
CA GLU A 217 6.29 38.43 7.87
C GLU A 217 7.15 38.62 6.61
N ASN A 218 8.18 39.46 6.70
CA ASN A 218 9.12 39.69 5.59
C ASN A 218 9.96 38.43 5.29
N LEU A 219 10.38 37.69 6.32
CA LEU A 219 11.05 36.39 6.15
C LEU A 219 10.12 35.34 5.52
N ALA A 220 8.86 35.29 5.95
CA ALA A 220 7.87 34.39 5.38
C ALA A 220 7.58 34.70 3.90
N GLU A 221 7.47 35.99 3.54
CA GLU A 221 7.25 36.42 2.15
C GLU A 221 8.46 36.06 1.26
N LEU A 222 9.69 36.26 1.75
CA LEU A 222 10.91 35.85 1.06
C LEU A 222 10.95 34.32 0.84
N ALA A 223 10.66 33.53 1.87
CA ALA A 223 10.63 32.07 1.78
C ALA A 223 9.57 31.59 0.78
N LEU A 224 8.39 32.23 0.78
CA LEU A 224 7.30 31.91 -0.14
C LEU A 224 7.66 32.24 -1.59
N ASP A 225 8.36 33.35 -1.83
CA ASP A 225 8.84 33.72 -3.16
C ASP A 225 9.98 32.80 -3.66
N GLU A 226 10.86 32.36 -2.77
CA GLU A 226 11.88 31.36 -3.09
C GLU A 226 11.23 30.02 -3.44
N TRP A 227 10.25 29.59 -2.64
CA TRP A 227 9.46 28.39 -2.91
C TRP A 227 8.71 28.46 -4.24
N LYS A 228 8.04 29.59 -4.55
CA LYS A 228 7.38 29.81 -5.85
C LYS A 228 8.36 29.73 -7.01
N SER A 229 9.55 30.30 -6.86
CA SER A 229 10.59 30.28 -7.89
C SER A 229 11.12 28.87 -8.13
N ALA A 230 11.38 28.12 -7.06
CA ALA A 230 11.78 26.72 -7.13
C ALA A 230 10.69 25.84 -7.78
N MET A 231 9.42 26.02 -7.38
CA MET A 231 8.28 25.32 -7.96
C MET A 231 8.10 25.63 -9.45
N LYS A 232 8.32 26.89 -9.85
CA LYS A 232 8.26 27.26 -11.27
C LYS A 232 9.31 26.52 -12.10
N ILE A 233 10.53 26.35 -11.59
CA ILE A 233 11.59 25.57 -12.25
C ILE A 233 11.20 24.09 -12.32
N LEU A 234 10.71 23.52 -11.21
CA LEU A 234 10.25 22.13 -11.16
C LEU A 234 9.12 21.87 -12.17
N PHE A 235 8.11 22.74 -12.23
CA PHE A 235 7.00 22.63 -13.19
C PHE A 235 7.41 22.87 -14.64
N ALA A 236 8.48 23.63 -14.88
CA ALA A 236 9.05 23.82 -16.20
C ALA A 236 9.88 22.62 -16.68
N SER A 237 10.37 21.77 -15.76
CA SER A 237 11.19 20.61 -16.09
C SER A 237 10.45 19.60 -16.98
N ASP A 238 11.18 18.98 -17.90
CA ASP A 238 10.61 18.02 -18.86
C ASP A 238 10.13 16.74 -18.17
N GLY A 239 10.80 16.33 -17.08
CA GLY A 239 10.37 15.20 -16.25
C GLY A 239 8.99 15.44 -15.62
N PHE A 240 8.73 16.65 -15.10
CA PHE A 240 7.42 16.98 -14.53
C PHE A 240 6.33 17.03 -15.61
N LYS A 241 6.63 17.62 -16.77
CA LYS A 241 5.68 17.63 -17.91
C LYS A 241 5.37 16.22 -18.40
N ALA A 242 6.38 15.35 -18.50
CA ALA A 242 6.21 13.95 -18.87
C ALA A 242 5.36 13.19 -17.85
N HIS A 243 5.60 13.39 -16.55
CA HIS A 243 4.81 12.79 -15.49
C HIS A 243 3.35 13.29 -15.50
N LYS A 244 3.15 14.60 -15.66
CA LYS A 244 1.81 15.20 -15.80
C LYS A 244 1.06 14.63 -17.01
N LYS A 245 1.75 14.46 -18.16
CA LYS A 245 1.18 13.82 -19.34
C LYS A 245 0.83 12.35 -19.08
N SER A 246 1.73 11.59 -18.47
CA SER A 246 1.49 10.19 -18.10
C SER A 246 0.28 10.02 -17.18
N LEU A 247 0.11 10.91 -16.19
CA LEU A 247 -1.07 10.91 -15.33
C LEU A 247 -2.35 11.21 -16.12
N ALA A 248 -2.33 12.20 -17.01
CA ALA A 248 -3.48 12.51 -17.87
C ALA A 248 -3.82 11.33 -18.81
N ASP A 249 -2.82 10.65 -19.35
CA ASP A 249 -3.01 9.48 -20.21
C ASP A 249 -3.57 8.28 -19.42
N LYS A 250 -3.09 8.05 -18.18
CA LYS A 250 -3.65 7.04 -17.28
C LYS A 250 -5.10 7.33 -16.89
N GLN A 251 -5.44 8.59 -16.62
CA GLN A 251 -6.82 9.00 -16.33
C GLN A 251 -7.73 8.75 -17.54
N LYS A 252 -7.28 9.11 -18.75
CA LYS A 252 -8.02 8.83 -19.99
C LYS A 252 -8.18 7.33 -20.25
N ALA A 253 -7.14 6.53 -19.97
CA ALA A 253 -7.20 5.08 -20.10
C ALA A 253 -8.21 4.47 -19.13
N ALA A 254 -8.20 4.90 -17.86
CA ALA A 254 -9.18 4.45 -16.86
C ALA A 254 -10.62 4.85 -17.24
N GLU A 255 -10.84 6.05 -17.76
CA GLU A 255 -12.17 6.50 -18.23
C GLU A 255 -12.65 5.68 -19.44
N LEU A 256 -11.75 5.31 -20.36
CA LEU A 256 -12.08 4.44 -21.49
C LEU A 256 -12.42 3.02 -21.04
N GLU A 257 -11.66 2.47 -20.10
CA GLU A 257 -11.92 1.15 -19.51
C GLU A 257 -13.25 1.11 -18.76
N GLU A 258 -13.60 2.16 -18.01
CA GLU A 258 -14.89 2.27 -17.34
C GLU A 258 -16.05 2.32 -18.36
N LYS A 259 -15.92 3.07 -19.44
CA LYS A 259 -16.90 3.09 -20.54
C LYS A 259 -17.05 1.74 -21.22
N GLU A 260 -15.96 0.98 -21.40
CA GLU A 260 -16.01 -0.37 -21.96
C GLU A 260 -16.70 -1.35 -21.01
N ASN A 261 -16.38 -1.28 -19.72
CA ASN A 261 -17.03 -2.10 -18.69
C ASN A 261 -18.52 -1.76 -18.55
N GLU A 262 -18.90 -0.50 -18.68
CA GLU A 262 -20.31 -0.09 -18.70
C GLU A 262 -21.05 -0.65 -19.92
N LYS A 263 -20.42 -0.64 -21.10
CA LYS A 263 -20.97 -1.28 -22.32
C LYS A 263 -21.16 -2.78 -22.12
N LYS A 264 -20.16 -3.49 -21.59
CA LYS A 264 -20.25 -4.93 -21.27
C LYS A 264 -21.37 -5.22 -20.27
N ARG A 265 -21.53 -4.38 -19.24
CA ARG A 265 -22.63 -4.50 -18.26
C ARG A 265 -24.00 -4.28 -18.91
N LYS A 266 -24.13 -3.33 -19.85
CA LYS A 266 -25.37 -3.10 -20.60
C LYS A 266 -25.71 -4.30 -21.48
N GLU A 267 -24.73 -4.83 -22.20
CA GLU A 267 -24.90 -6.01 -23.06
C GLU A 267 -25.31 -7.26 -22.25
N VAL A 268 -24.68 -7.51 -21.10
CA VAL A 268 -25.07 -8.63 -20.21
C VAL A 268 -26.51 -8.48 -19.72
N ARG A 269 -26.92 -7.27 -19.32
CA ARG A 269 -28.31 -7.00 -18.89
C ARG A 269 -29.31 -7.20 -20.03
N GLU A 270 -28.95 -6.85 -21.26
CA GLU A 270 -29.78 -7.06 -22.43
C GLU A 270 -29.94 -8.55 -22.75
N ARG A 271 -28.84 -9.31 -22.77
CA ARG A 271 -28.87 -10.77 -22.93
C ARG A 271 -29.69 -11.47 -21.85
N GLU A 272 -29.62 -11.01 -20.60
CA GLU A 272 -30.43 -11.57 -19.50
C GLU A 272 -31.92 -11.28 -19.70
N ARG A 273 -32.28 -10.08 -20.18
CA ARG A 273 -33.66 -9.73 -20.53
C ARG A 273 -34.19 -10.58 -21.69
N GLU A 274 -33.37 -10.82 -22.71
CA GLU A 274 -33.72 -11.72 -23.81
C GLU A 274 -33.92 -13.16 -23.33
N ARG A 275 -33.05 -13.66 -22.45
CA ARG A 275 -33.18 -15.00 -21.88
C ARG A 275 -34.48 -15.15 -21.10
N LYS A 276 -34.82 -14.18 -20.24
CA LYS A 276 -36.08 -14.15 -19.50
C LYS A 276 -37.30 -14.14 -20.42
N LYS A 277 -37.27 -13.36 -21.50
CA LYS A 277 -38.35 -13.35 -22.51
C LYS A 277 -38.51 -14.72 -23.18
N ARG A 278 -37.41 -15.39 -23.54
CA ARG A 278 -37.45 -16.74 -24.14
C ARG A 278 -38.01 -17.78 -23.17
N GLU A 279 -37.56 -17.76 -21.91
CA GLU A 279 -38.06 -18.64 -20.85
C GLU A 279 -39.57 -18.43 -20.60
N GLU A 280 -40.05 -17.17 -20.61
CA GLU A 280 -41.48 -16.86 -20.48
C GLU A 280 -42.31 -17.34 -21.68
N GLU A 281 -41.79 -17.18 -22.91
CA GLU A 281 -42.45 -17.70 -24.11
C GLU A 281 -42.51 -19.23 -24.14
N GLU A 282 -41.43 -19.91 -23.74
CA GLU A 282 -41.37 -21.37 -23.63
C GLU A 282 -42.37 -21.87 -22.59
N LYS A 283 -42.40 -21.26 -21.39
CA LYS A 283 -43.39 -21.57 -20.36
C LYS A 283 -44.83 -21.35 -20.84
N LYS A 284 -45.08 -20.34 -21.68
CA LYS A 284 -46.40 -20.11 -22.28
C LYS A 284 -46.75 -21.20 -23.30
N ARG A 285 -45.79 -21.66 -24.10
CA ARG A 285 -45.96 -22.79 -25.04
C ARG A 285 -46.22 -24.10 -24.30
N GLU A 286 -45.47 -24.39 -23.24
CA GLU A 286 -45.68 -25.57 -22.40
C GLU A 286 -47.07 -25.57 -21.74
N ARG A 287 -47.51 -24.44 -21.19
CA ARG A 287 -48.86 -24.29 -20.63
C ARG A 287 -49.94 -24.51 -21.70
N ALA A 288 -49.74 -24.01 -22.91
CA ALA A 288 -50.67 -24.24 -24.02
C ALA A 288 -50.70 -25.73 -24.41
N HIS A 289 -49.54 -26.38 -24.48
CA HIS A 289 -49.41 -27.81 -24.78
C HIS A 289 -50.05 -28.70 -23.70
N GLN A 290 -49.82 -28.40 -22.42
CA GLN A 290 -50.48 -29.10 -21.31
C GLN A 290 -52.00 -28.91 -21.35
N LYS A 291 -52.47 -27.71 -21.71
CA LYS A 291 -53.91 -27.47 -21.88
C LYS A 291 -54.48 -28.32 -23.02
N SER A 292 -53.81 -28.40 -24.17
CA SER A 292 -54.26 -29.26 -25.27
C SER A 292 -54.25 -30.75 -24.91
N ILE A 293 -53.26 -31.23 -24.14
CA ILE A 293 -53.26 -32.61 -23.64
C ILE A 293 -54.47 -32.86 -22.73
N LYS A 294 -54.72 -31.98 -21.75
CA LYS A 294 -55.87 -32.10 -20.83
C LYS A 294 -57.20 -32.06 -21.56
N ASP A 295 -57.33 -31.22 -22.59
CA ASP A 295 -58.54 -31.12 -23.40
C ASP A 295 -58.73 -32.38 -24.27
N ALA A 296 -57.65 -32.93 -24.84
CA ALA A 296 -57.67 -34.20 -25.57
C ALA A 296 -58.01 -35.40 -24.66
N GLU A 297 -57.45 -35.46 -23.45
CA GLU A 297 -57.75 -36.49 -22.45
C GLU A 297 -59.22 -36.42 -22.02
N LYS A 298 -59.75 -35.22 -21.73
CA LYS A 298 -61.18 -35.04 -21.44
C LYS A 298 -62.07 -35.45 -22.62
N ALA A 299 -61.64 -35.19 -23.85
CA ALA A 299 -62.37 -35.64 -25.05
C ALA A 299 -62.36 -37.17 -25.18
N ALA A 300 -61.20 -37.82 -24.95
CA ALA A 300 -61.07 -39.27 -24.96
C ALA A 300 -61.93 -39.93 -23.86
N VAL A 301 -61.93 -39.39 -22.63
CA VAL A 301 -62.80 -39.88 -21.54
C VAL A 301 -64.29 -39.72 -21.88
N LYS A 302 -64.68 -38.60 -22.51
CA LYS A 302 -66.06 -38.41 -23.00
C LYS A 302 -66.44 -39.42 -24.08
N GLN A 303 -65.54 -39.70 -25.02
CA GLN A 303 -65.74 -40.72 -26.05
C GLN A 303 -65.83 -42.12 -25.44
N ALA A 304 -64.94 -42.49 -24.53
CA ALA A 304 -64.98 -43.76 -23.82
C ALA A 304 -66.30 -43.95 -23.04
N LYS A 305 -66.76 -42.92 -22.31
CA LYS A 305 -68.06 -42.95 -21.62
C LYS A 305 -69.24 -43.05 -22.58
N ALA A 306 -69.15 -42.47 -23.78
CA ALA A 306 -70.19 -42.61 -24.79
C ALA A 306 -70.26 -44.05 -25.32
N VAL A 307 -69.11 -44.65 -25.63
CA VAL A 307 -68.99 -46.06 -26.05
C VAL A 307 -69.47 -47.00 -24.94
N GLU A 308 -69.10 -46.75 -23.68
CA GLU A 308 -69.57 -47.54 -22.53
C GLU A 308 -71.09 -47.46 -22.36
N ARG A 309 -71.68 -46.26 -22.50
CA ARG A 309 -73.15 -46.08 -22.45
C ARG A 309 -73.84 -46.78 -23.61
N GLU A 310 -73.24 -46.80 -24.78
CA GLU A 310 -73.76 -47.50 -25.95
C GLU A 310 -73.68 -49.03 -25.77
N ALA A 311 -72.54 -49.54 -25.30
CA ALA A 311 -72.37 -50.95 -24.94
C ALA A 311 -73.35 -51.38 -23.84
N ALA A 312 -73.57 -50.55 -22.81
CA ALA A 312 -74.56 -50.81 -21.77
C ALA A 312 -76.01 -50.80 -22.30
N ARG A 313 -76.33 -49.93 -23.28
CA ARG A 313 -77.63 -49.95 -23.96
C ARG A 313 -77.80 -51.21 -24.82
N ALA A 314 -76.76 -51.62 -25.55
CA ALA A 314 -76.76 -52.86 -26.31
C ALA A 314 -76.93 -54.07 -25.40
N ALA A 315 -76.19 -54.16 -24.29
CA ALA A 315 -76.33 -55.24 -23.30
C ALA A 315 -77.73 -55.26 -22.68
N ARG A 316 -78.33 -54.09 -22.36
CA ARG A 316 -79.72 -54.00 -21.90
C ARG A 316 -80.73 -54.43 -22.95
N ALA A 317 -80.47 -54.15 -24.24
CA ALA A 317 -81.32 -54.59 -25.34
C ALA A 317 -81.28 -56.12 -25.48
N VAL A 318 -80.09 -56.72 -25.45
CA VAL A 318 -79.91 -58.19 -25.46
C VAL A 318 -80.59 -58.82 -24.24
N ALA A 319 -80.38 -58.29 -23.03
CA ALA A 319 -81.04 -58.80 -21.82
C ALA A 319 -82.56 -58.60 -21.85
N ALA A 320 -83.08 -57.55 -22.51
CA ALA A 320 -84.51 -57.36 -22.70
C ALA A 320 -85.08 -58.33 -23.72
N GLU A 321 -84.33 -58.67 -24.77
CA GLU A 321 -84.69 -59.70 -25.74
C GLU A 321 -84.68 -61.09 -25.11
N GLU A 322 -83.66 -61.41 -24.31
CA GLU A 322 -83.57 -62.66 -23.55
C GLU A 322 -84.70 -62.77 -22.54
N LYS A 323 -85.06 -61.67 -21.86
CA LYS A 323 -86.25 -61.63 -20.98
C LYS A 323 -87.56 -61.77 -21.76
N ARG A 324 -87.66 -61.25 -22.99
CA ARG A 324 -88.83 -61.45 -23.86
C ARG A 324 -88.90 -62.90 -24.34
N ALA A 325 -87.78 -63.52 -24.70
CA ALA A 325 -87.69 -64.93 -25.06
C ALA A 325 -88.02 -65.83 -23.86
N ALA A 326 -87.48 -65.54 -22.67
CA ALA A 326 -87.79 -66.25 -21.44
C ALA A 326 -89.25 -66.03 -20.98
N ALA A 327 -89.83 -64.86 -21.21
CA ALA A 327 -91.25 -64.59 -20.96
C ALA A 327 -92.15 -65.30 -21.97
N ALA A 328 -91.74 -65.42 -23.24
CA ALA A 328 -92.42 -66.24 -24.24
C ALA A 328 -92.36 -67.73 -23.88
N ALA A 329 -91.19 -68.23 -23.46
CA ALA A 329 -91.01 -69.59 -22.96
C ALA A 329 -91.83 -69.84 -21.69
N LYS A 330 -91.88 -68.89 -20.74
CA LYS A 330 -92.76 -68.98 -19.55
C LYS A 330 -94.24 -68.84 -19.88
N LYS A 331 -94.62 -68.16 -20.97
CA LYS A 331 -96.02 -68.11 -21.45
C LYS A 331 -96.42 -69.47 -22.04
N GLU A 332 -95.52 -70.10 -22.78
CA GLU A 332 -95.69 -71.47 -23.29
C GLU A 332 -95.71 -72.51 -22.14
N GLU A 333 -94.87 -72.33 -21.12
CA GLU A 333 -94.84 -73.18 -19.93
C GLU A 333 -96.05 -72.93 -19.01
N ARG A 334 -96.58 -71.70 -18.93
CA ARG A 334 -97.82 -71.36 -18.20
C ARG A 334 -99.09 -71.81 -18.93
N GLU A 335 -99.07 -71.97 -20.24
CA GLU A 335 -100.15 -72.67 -20.96
C GLU A 335 -100.09 -74.18 -20.71
N LYS A 336 -98.88 -74.78 -20.68
CA LYS A 336 -98.71 -76.21 -20.34
C LYS A 336 -98.98 -76.53 -18.85
N LYS A 337 -98.78 -75.58 -17.93
CA LYS A 337 -99.03 -75.74 -16.48
C LYS A 337 -100.42 -75.29 -16.01
N LYS A 338 -101.25 -74.70 -16.86
CA LYS A 338 -102.69 -74.44 -16.56
C LYS A 338 -103.60 -75.64 -16.82
N ALA A 339 -103.08 -76.74 -17.36
CA ALA A 339 -103.78 -78.02 -17.49
C ALA A 339 -103.56 -78.99 -16.29
N VAL A 340 -102.73 -78.65 -15.30
CA VAL A 340 -102.43 -79.54 -14.17
C VAL A 340 -102.48 -78.78 -12.84
N LYS A 341 -103.56 -79.03 -12.08
CA LYS A 341 -103.73 -78.78 -10.63
C LYS A 341 -103.82 -77.29 -10.24
N ALA A 342 -104.98 -76.74 -9.87
CA ALA A 342 -105.97 -77.23 -8.92
C ALA A 342 -105.36 -77.88 -7.66
N LYS A 343 -105.45 -77.15 -6.54
CA LYS A 343 -105.30 -77.55 -5.12
C LYS A 343 -104.06 -77.05 -4.38
N LYS A 344 -104.37 -76.45 -3.21
CA LYS A 344 -103.54 -76.10 -2.03
C LYS A 344 -102.61 -74.87 -2.23
N GLY A 345 -102.66 -73.80 -1.43
CA GLY A 345 -103.30 -73.55 -0.14
C GLY A 345 -102.25 -73.20 0.92
N GLY A 346 -102.37 -72.00 1.52
CA GLY A 346 -101.72 -71.58 2.78
C GLY A 346 -100.20 -71.30 2.72
N LYS A 347 -99.58 -70.55 3.62
CA LYS A 347 -99.99 -69.61 4.68
C LYS A 347 -98.68 -69.05 5.28
N GLY A 348 -98.63 -67.75 5.56
CA GLY A 348 -97.74 -67.12 6.56
C GLY A 348 -96.26 -66.97 6.18
N LYS A 349 -95.42 -66.23 6.92
CA LYS A 349 -95.54 -65.28 8.05
C LYS A 349 -94.11 -64.85 8.36
N LYS A 350 -93.88 -63.58 8.72
CA LYS A 350 -92.69 -63.07 9.47
C LYS A 350 -91.36 -63.17 8.68
N GLN A 351 -90.30 -62.40 8.91
CA GLN A 351 -89.78 -61.66 10.07
C GLN A 351 -88.70 -60.70 9.48
N GLN A 352 -88.47 -59.50 10.04
CA GLN A 352 -87.29 -59.16 10.86
C GLN A 352 -85.94 -59.45 10.16
N LEU A 353 -84.88 -58.63 10.20
CA LEU A 353 -84.39 -57.60 11.12
C LEU A 353 -83.09 -57.07 10.47
N HIS A 354 -82.59 -55.94 10.98
CA HIS A 354 -81.16 -55.63 11.22
C HIS A 354 -80.12 -55.80 10.10
N ASN A 355 -79.36 -54.75 9.78
CA ASN A 355 -78.14 -54.32 10.48
C ASN A 355 -77.61 -53.07 9.73
N GLU A 356 -77.15 -52.01 10.40
CA GLU A 356 -75.80 -51.86 11.01
C GLU A 356 -74.71 -52.09 9.96
N SER A 357 -73.61 -51.36 9.84
CA SER A 357 -73.00 -50.17 10.44
C SER A 357 -71.75 -49.93 9.55
N ASP A 358 -70.73 -49.25 10.07
CA ASP A 358 -69.37 -49.06 9.52
C ASP A 358 -69.26 -47.90 8.51
N GLU A 359 -68.94 -46.66 8.91
CA GLU A 359 -67.99 -46.19 9.94
C GLU A 359 -66.57 -46.73 9.75
N SER A 360 -65.61 -45.79 9.76
CA SER A 360 -64.18 -45.97 10.05
C SER A 360 -63.37 -46.81 9.03
N ASP A 361 -62.08 -46.62 8.82
CA ASP A 361 -61.06 -45.65 9.19
C ASP A 361 -59.80 -46.07 8.39
N ASP A 362 -58.75 -45.27 8.55
CA ASP A 362 -57.34 -45.69 8.49
C ASP A 362 -56.64 -45.80 7.11
N GLU A 363 -55.77 -44.79 6.87
CA GLU A 363 -54.29 -44.87 6.89
C GLU A 363 -53.58 -46.20 6.54
N PRO A 364 -52.23 -46.25 6.40
CA PRO A 364 -51.25 -45.27 5.92
C PRO A 364 -50.38 -45.87 4.79
N HIS A 365 -49.52 -45.07 4.16
CA HIS A 365 -48.23 -45.61 3.70
C HIS A 365 -47.18 -44.50 3.61
N GLU A 366 -46.25 -44.57 4.56
CA GLU A 366 -44.91 -44.00 4.46
C GLU A 366 -44.24 -44.40 3.15
N VAL A 367 -43.64 -43.43 2.44
CA VAL A 367 -42.29 -43.62 1.90
C VAL A 367 -41.47 -42.37 2.20
N CYS A 368 -40.51 -42.61 3.07
CA CYS A 368 -39.36 -41.82 3.46
C CYS A 368 -38.51 -41.37 2.25
N HIS A 369 -38.25 -40.07 2.12
CA HIS A 369 -36.97 -39.55 1.61
C HIS A 369 -36.61 -38.28 2.37
N SER A 370 -35.78 -38.49 3.40
CA SER A 370 -34.90 -37.47 3.97
C SER A 370 -33.81 -37.12 2.95
N GLU A 371 -33.85 -35.93 2.39
CA GLU A 371 -32.65 -35.26 1.85
C GLU A 371 -32.32 -34.11 2.77
N THR A 372 -31.41 -34.40 3.71
CA THR A 372 -30.65 -33.42 4.46
C THR A 372 -29.76 -32.60 3.51
N PRO A 373 -29.68 -31.27 3.67
CA PRO A 373 -28.71 -30.46 2.97
C PRO A 373 -27.31 -30.71 3.57
N LEU A 374 -26.36 -31.10 2.73
CA LEU A 374 -24.93 -31.09 3.08
C LEU A 374 -24.48 -29.63 3.18
N GLU A 375 -24.67 -29.04 4.36
CA GLU A 375 -23.93 -27.89 4.84
C GLU A 375 -22.46 -28.31 5.01
N THR A 376 -21.63 -27.95 4.05
CA THR A 376 -20.19 -27.89 4.22
C THR A 376 -19.84 -26.74 5.17
N HIS A 377 -19.78 -27.09 6.45
CA HIS A 377 -19.15 -26.29 7.49
C HIS A 377 -17.65 -26.12 7.14
N ILE A 378 -17.27 -24.95 6.63
CA ILE A 378 -15.89 -24.48 6.62
C ILE A 378 -15.66 -23.73 7.94
N PRO A 379 -14.66 -24.08 8.75
CA PRO A 379 -14.40 -23.38 10.01
C PRO A 379 -13.90 -21.96 9.72
N SER A 380 -14.67 -20.99 10.25
CA SER A 380 -14.32 -19.59 10.37
C SER A 380 -13.27 -19.42 11.48
N THR A 381 -12.04 -19.12 11.08
CA THR A 381 -11.09 -18.40 11.92
C THR A 381 -10.47 -17.30 11.06
N ASN A 382 -11.05 -16.11 11.13
CA ASN A 382 -10.35 -14.84 10.93
C ASN A 382 -11.15 -13.76 11.66
N ASP A 383 -10.83 -13.65 12.94
CA ASP A 383 -11.08 -12.46 13.74
C ASP A 383 -10.25 -11.32 13.13
N THR A 384 -10.85 -10.59 12.19
CA THR A 384 -10.34 -9.31 11.70
C THR A 384 -11.31 -8.26 12.19
N GLN A 385 -10.88 -7.49 13.18
CA GLN A 385 -11.58 -6.33 13.70
C GLN A 385 -12.00 -5.42 12.55
N ARG A 386 -13.29 -5.46 12.23
CA ARG A 386 -13.91 -4.60 11.23
C ARG A 386 -14.23 -3.29 11.94
N GLU A 387 -13.29 -2.36 11.89
CA GLU A 387 -13.58 -0.95 12.18
C GLU A 387 -14.78 -0.53 11.33
N GLU A 388 -15.82 -0.06 12.00
CA GLU A 388 -17.02 0.48 11.39
C GLU A 388 -16.65 1.81 10.73
N VAL A 389 -16.27 1.76 9.45
CA VAL A 389 -16.02 2.95 8.64
C VAL A 389 -17.37 3.63 8.39
N VAL A 390 -17.71 4.56 9.28
CA VAL A 390 -18.76 5.55 9.08
C VAL A 390 -18.47 6.27 7.76
N GLN A 391 -19.32 6.07 6.76
CA GLN A 391 -19.17 6.77 5.48
C GLN A 391 -19.23 8.28 5.73
N PRO A 392 -18.22 9.07 5.33
CA PRO A 392 -18.28 10.52 5.45
C PRO A 392 -19.44 11.03 4.59
N ARG A 393 -20.35 11.80 5.21
CA ARG A 393 -21.43 12.49 4.49
C ARG A 393 -20.84 13.24 3.29
N PRO A 394 -21.50 13.20 2.11
CA PRO A 394 -21.03 13.93 0.94
C PRO A 394 -20.94 15.42 1.30
N ARG A 395 -19.74 16.00 1.09
CA ARG A 395 -19.55 17.43 1.30
C ARG A 395 -20.46 18.20 0.33
N PRO A 396 -21.15 19.26 0.78
CA PRO A 396 -21.95 20.09 -0.11
C PRO A 396 -21.06 20.65 -1.22
N HIS A 397 -21.55 20.55 -2.46
CA HIS A 397 -20.86 21.12 -3.63
C HIS A 397 -20.64 22.63 -3.41
N PRO A 398 -19.44 23.16 -3.70
CA PRO A 398 -19.22 24.60 -3.64
C PRO A 398 -20.14 25.27 -4.66
N VAL A 399 -21.03 26.12 -4.15
CA VAL A 399 -21.86 26.99 -4.97
C VAL A 399 -20.91 27.89 -5.77
N PRO A 400 -20.98 27.91 -7.12
CA PRO A 400 -20.14 28.79 -7.91
C PRO A 400 -20.48 30.23 -7.53
N ARG A 401 -19.51 30.91 -6.90
CA ARG A 401 -19.56 32.34 -6.66
C ARG A 401 -19.67 33.02 -8.02
N ARG A 402 -20.83 33.61 -8.32
CA ARG A 402 -21.03 34.48 -9.48
C ARG A 402 -19.98 35.57 -9.42
N THR A 403 -18.91 35.44 -10.20
CA THR A 403 -18.00 36.55 -10.49
C THR A 403 -18.78 37.56 -11.30
N ALA A 404 -19.04 38.72 -10.69
CA ALA A 404 -19.59 39.89 -11.36
C ALA A 404 -18.78 40.18 -12.64
N GLY A 405 -19.51 40.56 -13.68
CA GLY A 405 -19.03 40.64 -15.06
C GLY A 405 -17.74 41.44 -15.22
N VAL A 406 -16.79 40.81 -15.88
CA VAL A 406 -15.75 41.52 -16.61
C VAL A 406 -16.35 41.90 -17.96
N ILE A 407 -16.52 43.20 -18.14
CA ILE A 407 -16.99 43.85 -19.35
C ILE A 407 -16.00 43.51 -20.47
N ASN A 408 -16.49 42.78 -21.47
CA ASN A 408 -15.76 42.42 -22.67
C ASN A 408 -15.85 43.61 -23.63
N MET A 409 -14.82 44.44 -23.67
CA MET A 409 -14.65 45.51 -24.66
C MET A 409 -13.47 45.14 -25.55
N GLY A 410 -13.72 44.97 -26.84
CA GLY A 410 -12.66 44.97 -27.85
C GLY A 410 -12.68 43.80 -28.83
N ALA A 411 -13.80 43.62 -29.54
CA ALA A 411 -13.77 43.01 -30.87
C ALA A 411 -13.40 44.12 -31.87
N VAL A 412 -12.12 44.19 -32.24
CA VAL A 412 -11.66 44.95 -33.41
C VAL A 412 -11.12 43.93 -34.41
N GLU A 413 -12.04 43.53 -35.28
CA GLU A 413 -11.87 43.51 -36.73
C GLU A 413 -10.43 43.67 -37.25
N LEU A 414 -9.82 42.58 -37.73
CA LEU A 414 -8.85 42.66 -38.81
C LEU A 414 -9.06 41.48 -39.77
N MET A 415 -9.76 41.79 -40.85
CA MET A 415 -9.79 41.02 -42.09
C MET A 415 -8.41 41.01 -42.77
N GLN A 416 -8.25 40.01 -43.65
CA GLN A 416 -7.32 39.96 -44.80
C GLN A 416 -5.82 39.73 -44.49
N GLU A 417 -5.36 38.50 -44.77
CA GLU A 417 -4.65 38.22 -46.02
C GLU A 417 -4.51 36.71 -46.24
N MET A 418 -5.08 36.23 -47.35
CA MET A 418 -4.75 34.93 -47.94
C MET A 418 -3.54 35.10 -48.85
N GLY A 419 -2.54 34.22 -48.73
CA GLY A 419 -1.42 34.13 -49.67
C GLY A 419 -0.52 32.91 -49.40
N PRO A 420 0.17 32.36 -50.42
CA PRO A 420 0.08 30.92 -50.73
C PRO A 420 1.39 30.11 -50.54
N THR A 421 1.18 28.80 -50.41
CA THR A 421 2.05 27.66 -50.77
C THR A 421 3.50 27.93 -51.18
N ARG A 422 4.48 27.41 -50.41
CA ARG A 422 5.80 27.01 -50.95
C ARG A 422 6.42 25.79 -50.26
N ARG A 423 6.56 24.76 -51.11
CA ARG A 423 7.73 23.90 -51.35
C ARG A 423 8.32 23.03 -50.23
N LEU A 424 8.05 21.74 -50.39
CA LEU A 424 8.98 20.61 -50.30
C LEU A 424 10.47 20.99 -50.37
N ALA A 425 11.23 20.61 -49.35
CA ALA A 425 12.68 20.47 -49.43
C ALA A 425 13.07 19.07 -48.93
N ARG A 426 13.57 18.26 -49.87
CA ARG A 426 14.26 16.99 -49.66
C ARG A 426 15.48 17.22 -48.77
N ARG A 427 15.65 16.42 -47.72
CA ARG A 427 16.93 16.28 -47.03
C ARG A 427 17.67 15.06 -47.58
N ALA A 428 18.86 15.32 -48.11
CA ALA A 428 19.88 14.35 -48.45
C ALA A 428 20.58 13.86 -47.17
N CYS A 429 20.96 12.58 -47.16
CA CYS A 429 21.89 11.98 -46.22
C CYS A 429 23.32 12.49 -46.46
N PRO A 430 24.17 12.62 -45.43
CA PRO A 430 25.61 12.57 -45.59
C PRO A 430 26.20 11.23 -45.13
N ASN A 431 27.25 10.82 -45.85
CA ASN A 431 28.26 9.84 -45.41
C ASN A 431 29.04 10.36 -44.20
#